data_AF-A0A345R7X9-F1
#
_entry.id   AF-A0A345R7X9-F1
#
_cell.length_a   1.000
_cell.length_b   1.000
_cell.length_c   1.000
_cell.angle_alpha   90.00
_cell.angle_beta   90.00
_cell.angle_gamma   90.00
#
_symmetry.space_group_name_H-M   'P 1'
#
loop_
_entity.id
_entity.type
_entity.pdbx_description
1 polymer ?
#
loop_
_entity_poly.entity_id
_entity_poly.type
_entity_poly.pdbx_seq_one_letter_code
_entity_poly.pdbx_strand_id
1 'polypeptide(L)'
;MASRGFPNAIEPQPDWWSEEQPLIPCDNLIIGNASRYKLARSKPFEEFLQDHVAGTLATFCDALIQNGLLQPNENEGPVFDPAEYKLGDIEFYWEFDHPTPITFVDTLTHFLPRVAKQMRVTKKDIDRTTREVSFQSQSATIYLTRKRQLRVYAKTNRRIRFEVEFPSGYRSTAHTRSTYNSFADFRNASSNLAREAADTLNKVLENLWGWVEPHELDATPEELRAAIVAASNDPFIATTLIHNLARWERIALSPGDPLRDTVRRLATGKSAVLRTLKSDRSIYVVTRRYEYARRQLGRV
;
A
#
# COMPACT_ATOMS: atom_id res chain seq x y z
N MET A 1 -33.02 -17.29 -37.65
CA MET A 1 -32.05 -16.24 -38.04
C MET A 1 -31.55 -15.55 -36.78
N ALA A 2 -30.24 -15.37 -36.70
CA ALA A 2 -29.44 -15.34 -35.47
C ALA A 2 -29.72 -14.17 -34.51
N SER A 3 -29.67 -14.50 -33.22
CA SER A 3 -29.67 -13.60 -32.07
C SER A 3 -28.37 -12.77 -32.02
N ARG A 4 -28.51 -11.47 -31.73
CA ARG A 4 -27.38 -10.58 -31.42
C ARG A 4 -27.16 -10.63 -29.90
N GLY A 5 -26.26 -11.50 -29.47
CA GLY A 5 -25.73 -11.48 -28.10
C GLY A 5 -24.81 -10.27 -27.92
N PHE A 6 -25.08 -9.48 -26.88
CA PHE A 6 -24.08 -8.61 -26.27
C PHE A 6 -22.86 -9.47 -25.86
N PRO A 7 -21.63 -8.93 -25.83
CA PRO A 7 -20.54 -9.64 -25.19
C PRO A 7 -20.95 -9.92 -23.75
N ASN A 8 -21.04 -11.20 -23.40
CA ASN A 8 -21.36 -11.67 -22.06
C ASN A 8 -20.47 -10.91 -21.07
N ALA A 9 -21.07 -10.02 -20.28
CA ALA A 9 -20.45 -9.60 -19.04
C ALA A 9 -20.26 -10.89 -18.25
N ILE A 10 -19.01 -11.23 -17.96
CA ILE A 10 -18.71 -12.23 -16.95
C ILE A 10 -19.27 -11.62 -15.66
N GLU A 11 -20.42 -12.11 -15.22
CA GLU A 11 -20.96 -11.79 -13.90
C GLU A 11 -19.87 -12.17 -12.88
N PRO A 12 -19.35 -11.23 -12.09
CA PRO A 12 -18.37 -11.57 -11.08
C PRO A 12 -19.04 -12.54 -10.10
N GLN A 13 -18.49 -13.75 -9.97
CA GLN A 13 -18.98 -14.71 -9.00
C GLN A 13 -18.90 -14.10 -7.59
N PRO A 14 -19.89 -14.31 -6.69
CA PRO A 14 -19.95 -13.67 -5.35
C PRO A 14 -18.70 -13.88 -4.47
N ASP A 15 -17.88 -14.85 -4.84
CA ASP A 15 -16.78 -15.45 -4.10
C ASP A 15 -15.48 -15.46 -4.92
N TRP A 16 -15.38 -14.62 -5.96
CA TRP A 16 -14.18 -14.43 -6.80
C TRP A 16 -12.90 -14.10 -6.03
N TRP A 17 -13.04 -13.55 -4.81
CA TRP A 17 -11.96 -13.20 -3.88
C TRP A 17 -11.53 -14.37 -2.98
N SER A 18 -12.29 -15.46 -2.91
CA SER A 18 -11.99 -16.62 -2.06
C SER A 18 -10.87 -17.51 -2.63
N GLU A 19 -10.57 -17.36 -3.92
CA GLU A 19 -9.48 -18.02 -4.63
C GLU A 19 -8.34 -17.06 -5.05
N GLU A 20 -8.34 -15.81 -4.57
CA GLU A 20 -7.23 -14.88 -4.84
C GLU A 20 -5.96 -15.40 -4.17
N GLN A 21 -5.09 -16.00 -5.00
CA GLN A 21 -3.77 -16.45 -4.60
C GLN A 21 -2.94 -15.26 -4.10
N PRO A 22 -2.06 -15.46 -3.09
CA PRO A 22 -1.17 -14.42 -2.57
C PRO A 22 -0.46 -13.69 -3.72
N LEU A 23 -0.25 -12.36 -3.61
CA LEU A 23 0.42 -11.59 -4.67
C LEU A 23 1.67 -12.35 -5.13
N ILE A 24 1.66 -12.74 -6.40
CA ILE A 24 2.74 -13.48 -7.02
C ILE A 24 3.99 -12.58 -6.94
N PRO A 25 5.18 -13.13 -6.63
CA PRO A 25 6.45 -12.42 -6.78
C PRO A 25 6.48 -11.64 -8.09
N CYS A 26 6.98 -10.40 -8.04
CA CYS A 26 6.80 -9.40 -9.08
C CYS A 26 7.21 -9.86 -10.49
N ASP A 27 6.28 -10.43 -11.25
CA ASP A 27 6.44 -10.81 -12.66
C ASP A 27 5.88 -9.74 -13.63
N ASN A 28 5.93 -8.48 -13.22
CA ASN A 28 5.38 -7.29 -13.91
C ASN A 28 3.85 -7.17 -13.89
N LEU A 29 3.32 -6.38 -12.95
CA LEU A 29 1.94 -5.88 -13.05
C LEU A 29 1.93 -4.43 -13.58
N ILE A 30 1.82 -4.29 -14.91
CA ILE A 30 1.64 -3.01 -15.59
C ILE A 30 0.20 -2.94 -16.11
N ILE A 31 -0.65 -2.09 -15.53
CA ILE A 31 -1.97 -1.81 -16.11
C ILE A 31 -1.90 -0.50 -16.92
N GLY A 32 -2.03 -0.61 -18.25
CA GLY A 32 -1.88 0.47 -19.23
C GLY A 32 -2.06 -0.05 -20.67
N ASN A 33 -1.74 0.76 -21.69
CA ASN A 33 -1.89 0.41 -23.12
C ASN A 33 -1.40 -1.03 -23.41
N ALA A 34 -2.21 -1.81 -24.14
CA ALA A 34 -1.99 -3.23 -24.42
C ALA A 34 -0.59 -3.56 -24.95
N SER A 35 0.07 -2.62 -25.63
CA SER A 35 1.45 -2.76 -26.10
C SER A 35 2.49 -2.83 -24.96
N ARG A 36 2.31 -2.04 -23.89
CA ARG A 36 3.18 -2.07 -22.69
C ARG A 36 2.93 -3.32 -21.86
N TYR A 37 1.67 -3.78 -21.79
CA TYR A 37 1.30 -5.04 -21.15
C TYR A 37 1.90 -6.25 -21.87
N LYS A 38 1.81 -6.26 -23.21
CA LYS A 38 2.38 -7.30 -24.05
C LYS A 38 3.90 -7.38 -23.88
N LEU A 39 4.58 -6.23 -23.82
CA LEU A 39 6.02 -6.21 -23.53
C LEU A 39 6.28 -6.74 -22.12
N ALA A 40 5.65 -6.18 -21.09
CA ALA A 40 5.88 -6.61 -19.70
C ALA A 40 5.65 -8.11 -19.44
N ARG A 41 4.69 -8.73 -20.14
CA ARG A 41 4.43 -10.19 -20.07
C ARG A 41 5.19 -11.01 -21.09
N SER A 42 5.93 -10.38 -22.01
CA SER A 42 6.64 -11.10 -23.08
C SER A 42 7.81 -11.92 -22.56
N LYS A 43 8.34 -11.58 -21.38
CA LYS A 43 9.56 -12.15 -20.81
C LYS A 43 9.52 -12.17 -19.28
N PRO A 44 10.16 -13.14 -18.61
CA PRO A 44 10.37 -13.12 -17.15
C PRO A 44 11.23 -11.92 -16.70
N PHE A 45 11.14 -11.56 -15.42
CA PHE A 45 11.95 -10.50 -14.81
C PHE A 45 13.46 -10.72 -15.04
N GLU A 46 13.92 -11.96 -14.93
CA GLU A 46 15.30 -12.36 -15.13
C GLU A 46 15.85 -11.98 -16.50
N GLU A 47 15.01 -12.11 -17.54
CA GLU A 47 15.37 -11.81 -18.92
C GLU A 47 15.36 -10.30 -19.16
N PHE A 48 14.41 -9.56 -18.57
CA PHE A 48 14.43 -8.10 -18.58
C PHE A 48 15.68 -7.52 -17.92
N LEU A 49 16.08 -8.08 -16.78
CA LEU A 49 17.29 -7.67 -16.09
C LEU A 49 18.53 -7.93 -16.94
N GLN A 50 18.57 -9.09 -17.62
CA GLN A 50 19.64 -9.45 -18.53
C GLN A 50 19.74 -8.50 -19.73
N ASP A 51 18.62 -8.25 -20.40
CA ASP A 51 18.55 -7.33 -21.53
C ASP A 51 18.95 -5.90 -21.12
N HIS A 52 18.52 -5.46 -19.94
CA HIS A 52 18.86 -4.13 -19.43
C HIS A 52 20.35 -3.98 -19.10
N VAL A 53 20.94 -4.96 -18.41
CA VAL A 53 22.38 -4.93 -18.10
C VAL A 53 23.20 -5.03 -19.38
N ALA A 54 22.85 -5.95 -20.29
CA ALA A 54 23.53 -6.09 -21.57
C ALA A 54 23.44 -4.79 -22.40
N GLY A 55 22.26 -4.17 -22.49
CA GLY A 55 22.08 -2.90 -23.21
C GLY A 55 22.84 -1.74 -22.59
N THR A 56 22.91 -1.68 -21.25
CA THR A 56 23.68 -0.65 -20.53
C THR A 56 25.18 -0.83 -20.77
N LEU A 57 25.68 -2.06 -20.70
CA LEU A 57 27.07 -2.39 -20.97
C LEU A 57 27.45 -2.12 -22.42
N ALA A 58 26.58 -2.44 -23.38
CA ALA A 58 26.78 -2.13 -24.79
C ALA A 58 26.91 -0.62 -25.01
N THR A 59 25.98 0.18 -24.45
CA THR A 59 26.03 1.65 -24.53
C THR A 59 27.31 2.22 -23.93
N PHE A 60 27.77 1.66 -22.80
CA PHE A 60 29.02 2.05 -22.16
C PHE A 60 30.24 1.70 -23.03
N CYS A 61 30.28 0.50 -23.61
CA CYS A 61 31.34 0.07 -24.51
C CYS A 61 31.39 0.96 -25.77
N ASP A 62 30.24 1.27 -26.37
CA ASP A 62 30.14 2.17 -27.52
C ASP A 62 30.71 3.55 -27.18
N ALA A 63 30.40 4.09 -26.00
CA ALA A 63 30.94 5.36 -25.54
C ALA A 63 32.47 5.30 -25.36
N LEU A 64 33.00 4.23 -24.78
CA LEU A 64 34.45 4.06 -24.63
C LEU A 64 35.17 3.89 -25.98
N ILE A 65 34.56 3.19 -26.93
CA ILE A 65 35.08 3.05 -28.31
C ILE A 65 35.10 4.42 -29.00
N GLN A 66 34.01 5.19 -28.92
CA GLN A 66 33.93 6.54 -29.48
C GLN A 66 34.99 7.49 -28.89
N ASN A 67 35.38 7.29 -27.64
CA ASN A 67 36.42 8.07 -26.97
C ASN A 67 37.85 7.49 -27.15
N GLY A 68 38.01 6.44 -27.96
CA GLY A 68 39.31 5.80 -28.23
C GLY A 68 39.91 5.05 -27.04
N LEU A 69 39.11 4.77 -26.00
CA LEU A 69 39.53 4.07 -24.78
C LEU A 69 39.40 2.55 -24.90
N LEU A 70 38.60 2.07 -25.86
CA LEU A 70 38.47 0.66 -26.23
C LEU A 70 38.63 0.53 -27.74
N GLN A 71 39.32 -0.52 -28.20
CA GLN A 71 39.37 -0.84 -29.62
C GLN A 71 38.16 -1.73 -29.99
N PRO A 72 37.46 -1.43 -31.10
CA PRO A 72 36.38 -2.29 -31.57
C PRO A 72 36.96 -3.62 -32.02
N ASN A 73 36.45 -4.72 -31.46
CA ASN A 73 36.79 -6.06 -31.95
C ASN A 73 35.94 -6.35 -33.19
N GLU A 74 36.58 -6.60 -34.35
CA GLU A 74 35.89 -6.65 -35.66
C GLU A 74 34.96 -7.87 -35.84
N ASN A 75 35.08 -8.91 -35.01
CA ASN A 75 34.39 -10.19 -35.22
C ASN A 75 33.39 -10.58 -34.13
N GLU A 76 33.48 -9.98 -32.95
CA GLU A 76 32.59 -10.25 -31.81
C GLU A 76 32.36 -8.89 -31.14
N GLY A 77 31.13 -8.39 -31.15
CA GLY A 77 30.81 -7.14 -30.45
C GLY A 77 31.33 -7.16 -29.01
N PRO A 78 31.57 -6.00 -28.37
CA PRO A 78 32.24 -5.95 -27.07
C PRO A 78 31.44 -6.72 -26.01
N VAL A 79 31.87 -7.95 -25.70
CA VAL A 79 31.36 -8.73 -24.57
C VAL A 79 32.13 -8.31 -23.34
N PHE A 80 31.67 -7.26 -22.68
CA PHE A 80 32.21 -6.85 -21.39
C PHE A 80 31.48 -7.60 -20.28
N ASP A 81 32.19 -8.48 -19.57
CA ASP A 81 31.71 -9.11 -18.34
C ASP A 81 32.47 -8.50 -17.14
N PRO A 82 31.82 -7.67 -16.31
CA PRO A 82 32.42 -7.12 -15.10
C PRO A 82 32.93 -8.21 -14.15
N ALA A 83 34.09 -7.98 -13.52
CA ALA A 83 34.60 -8.87 -12.47
C ALA A 83 33.70 -8.91 -11.22
N GLU A 84 32.91 -7.86 -10.98
CA GLU A 84 31.96 -7.76 -9.88
C GLU A 84 30.68 -7.02 -10.29
N TYR A 85 29.55 -7.50 -9.78
CA TYR A 85 28.24 -6.88 -9.87
C TYR A 85 27.83 -6.37 -8.49
N LYS A 86 27.49 -5.08 -8.38
CA LYS A 86 27.09 -4.45 -7.11
C LYS A 86 25.62 -4.04 -7.19
N LEU A 87 24.82 -4.52 -6.24
CA LEU A 87 23.45 -4.09 -6.06
C LEU A 87 23.43 -2.82 -5.21
N GLY A 88 23.01 -1.71 -5.83
CA GLY A 88 22.73 -0.45 -5.16
C GLY A 88 21.34 -0.48 -4.50
N ASP A 89 20.51 0.49 -4.86
CA ASP A 89 19.10 0.52 -4.46
C ASP A 89 18.28 -0.29 -5.47
N ILE A 90 17.25 -0.98 -5.00
CA ILE A 90 16.28 -1.67 -5.85
C ILE A 90 14.86 -1.41 -5.38
N GLU A 91 13.99 -1.09 -6.33
CA GLU A 91 12.59 -0.76 -6.11
C GLU A 91 11.71 -1.73 -6.90
N PHE A 92 10.68 -2.26 -6.24
CA PHE A 92 9.62 -3.07 -6.85
C PHE A 92 8.30 -2.34 -6.70
N TYR A 93 7.46 -2.32 -7.74
CA TYR A 93 6.20 -1.59 -7.68
C TYR A 93 5.02 -2.37 -8.23
N TRP A 94 3.85 -2.02 -7.70
CA TRP A 94 2.54 -2.54 -8.11
C TRP A 94 1.61 -1.37 -8.34
N GLU A 95 0.87 -1.40 -9.45
CA GLU A 95 -0.17 -0.42 -9.75
C GLU A 95 -1.55 -1.07 -9.70
N PHE A 96 -2.50 -0.41 -9.04
CA PHE A 96 -3.89 -0.83 -8.95
C PHE A 96 -4.80 0.25 -9.54
N ASP A 97 -5.82 -0.16 -10.30
CA ASP A 97 -6.89 0.73 -10.73
C ASP A 97 -7.80 1.05 -9.54
N HIS A 98 -8.20 2.30 -9.39
CA HIS A 98 -9.07 2.75 -8.31
C HIS A 98 -9.92 3.95 -8.79
N PRO A 99 -11.23 3.99 -8.49
CA PRO A 99 -12.11 5.05 -8.96
C PRO A 99 -11.77 6.43 -8.35
N THR A 100 -11.22 6.45 -7.14
CA THR A 100 -10.88 7.68 -6.39
C THR A 100 -9.48 7.60 -5.76
N PRO A 101 -8.40 7.51 -6.57
CA PRO A 101 -7.08 7.12 -6.08
C PRO A 101 -6.47 8.14 -5.12
N ILE A 102 -6.70 9.44 -5.33
CA ILE A 102 -6.22 10.51 -4.44
C ILE A 102 -6.82 10.36 -3.05
N THR A 103 -8.15 10.27 -2.97
CA THR A 103 -8.88 10.09 -1.71
C THR A 103 -8.51 8.79 -1.00
N PHE A 104 -8.27 7.72 -1.77
CA PHE A 104 -7.81 6.46 -1.21
C PHE A 104 -6.42 6.57 -0.60
N VAL A 105 -5.46 7.20 -1.28
CA VAL A 105 -4.13 7.43 -0.71
C VAL A 105 -4.21 8.32 0.53
N ASP A 106 -5.00 9.40 0.48
CA ASP A 106 -5.26 10.25 1.65
C ASP A 106 -5.88 9.43 2.80
N THR A 107 -6.74 8.46 2.52
CA THR A 107 -7.31 7.57 3.53
C THR A 107 -6.25 6.62 4.08
N LEU A 108 -5.43 6.03 3.21
CA LEU A 108 -4.35 5.13 3.61
C LEU A 108 -3.32 5.83 4.49
N THR A 109 -2.99 7.10 4.24
CA THR A 109 -2.04 7.84 5.09
C THR A 109 -2.47 7.90 6.55
N HIS A 110 -3.76 7.75 6.86
CA HIS A 110 -4.24 7.69 8.24
C HIS A 110 -3.99 6.31 8.90
N PHE A 111 -3.97 5.23 8.11
CA PHE A 111 -3.85 3.85 8.61
C PHE A 111 -2.43 3.29 8.54
N LEU A 112 -1.65 3.73 7.56
CA LEU A 112 -0.25 3.35 7.36
C LEU A 112 0.65 3.49 8.62
N PRO A 113 0.49 4.51 9.51
CA PRO A 113 1.25 4.58 10.75
C PRO A 113 1.05 3.38 11.68
N ARG A 114 -0.11 2.71 11.62
CA ARG A 114 -0.43 1.57 12.51
C ARG A 114 0.31 0.30 12.11
N VAL A 115 0.79 0.23 10.88
CA VAL A 115 1.54 -0.90 10.31
C VAL A 115 3.05 -0.62 10.31
N ALA A 116 3.45 0.64 10.50
CA ALA A 116 4.83 1.09 10.35
C ALA A 116 5.53 1.34 11.70
N LYS A 117 6.85 1.17 11.72
CA LYS A 117 7.67 1.58 12.87
C LYS A 117 7.90 3.09 12.88
N GLN A 118 8.06 3.68 11.69
CA GLN A 118 8.23 5.11 11.46
C GLN A 118 7.55 5.47 10.13
N MET A 119 6.96 6.67 10.03
CA MET A 119 6.30 7.14 8.81
C MET A 119 6.74 8.56 8.47
N ARG A 120 6.96 8.80 7.18
CA ARG A 120 7.18 10.12 6.60
C ARG A 120 6.11 10.37 5.53
N VAL A 121 5.24 11.35 5.79
CA VAL A 121 4.32 11.86 4.78
C VAL A 121 4.98 13.06 4.12
N THR A 122 5.10 13.03 2.80
CA THR A 122 5.55 14.21 2.06
C THR A 122 4.34 14.83 1.41
N LYS A 123 3.87 15.93 2.00
CA LYS A 123 2.91 16.83 1.36
C LYS A 123 3.73 17.91 0.66
N LYS A 124 3.75 17.93 -0.67
CA LYS A 124 4.34 19.06 -1.40
C LYS A 124 3.34 20.20 -1.33
N ASP A 125 3.55 21.15 -0.43
CA ASP A 125 2.84 22.42 -0.48
C ASP A 125 3.36 23.21 -1.69
N ILE A 126 2.46 23.58 -2.58
CA ILE A 126 2.79 24.32 -3.80
C ILE A 126 2.76 25.82 -3.47
N ASP A 127 3.88 26.51 -3.68
CA ASP A 127 3.89 27.95 -3.86
C ASP A 127 2.82 28.34 -4.88
N ARG A 128 1.90 29.20 -4.47
CA ARG A 128 0.60 29.56 -5.10
C ARG A 128 0.66 30.14 -6.53
N THR A 129 1.75 29.97 -7.25
CA THR A 129 2.12 30.80 -8.41
C THR A 129 2.33 29.99 -9.68
N THR A 130 1.39 29.12 -10.05
CA THR A 130 1.12 28.79 -11.47
C THR A 130 -0.24 28.12 -11.60
N ARG A 131 -1.22 28.83 -12.17
CA ARG A 131 -2.56 28.34 -12.49
C ARG A 131 -2.50 27.50 -13.77
N GLU A 132 -1.86 26.37 -13.70
CA GLU A 132 -1.88 25.26 -14.66
C GLU A 132 -0.86 24.28 -14.10
N VAL A 133 -1.28 23.07 -13.77
CA VAL A 133 -0.48 21.85 -13.49
C VAL A 133 -1.09 21.09 -12.30
N SER A 134 -1.37 19.81 -12.59
CA SER A 134 -1.85 18.71 -11.74
C SER A 134 -2.04 18.96 -10.23
N PHE A 135 -3.24 18.61 -9.74
CA PHE A 135 -3.40 18.17 -8.36
C PHE A 135 -2.43 17.00 -8.10
N GLN A 136 -1.25 17.27 -7.53
CA GLN A 136 -0.33 16.23 -7.10
C GLN A 136 -0.87 15.64 -5.79
N SER A 137 -1.26 14.37 -5.82
CA SER A 137 -1.73 13.63 -4.65
C SER A 137 -0.63 13.49 -3.60
N GLN A 138 -1.01 13.32 -2.34
CA GLN A 138 -0.06 13.00 -1.28
C GLN A 138 0.73 11.72 -1.61
N SER A 139 1.99 11.68 -1.18
CA SER A 139 2.81 10.47 -1.19
C SER A 139 3.16 10.12 0.25
N ALA A 140 2.78 8.92 0.66
CA ALA A 140 3.12 8.37 1.98
C ALA A 140 4.29 7.40 1.85
N THR A 141 5.35 7.63 2.62
CA THR A 141 6.44 6.68 2.77
C THR A 141 6.41 6.13 4.20
N ILE A 142 6.27 4.83 4.33
CA ILE A 142 6.43 4.15 5.62
C ILE A 142 7.73 3.35 5.66
N TYR A 143 8.40 3.45 6.81
CA TYR A 143 9.57 2.65 7.12
C TYR A 143 9.11 1.42 7.89
N LEU A 144 9.13 0.29 7.18
CA LEU A 144 8.82 -1.02 7.76
C LEU A 144 10.01 -1.50 8.59
N THR A 145 11.23 -1.26 8.12
CA THR A 145 12.48 -1.41 8.88
C THR A 145 13.46 -0.29 8.54
N ARG A 146 14.66 -0.27 9.14
CA ARG A 146 15.71 0.75 8.86
C ARG A 146 16.18 0.76 7.40
N LYS A 147 15.98 -0.34 6.65
CA LYS A 147 16.44 -0.50 5.27
C LYS A 147 15.37 -1.13 4.37
N ARG A 148 14.09 -0.89 4.70
CA ARG A 148 12.97 -1.32 3.87
C ARG A 148 11.85 -0.31 4.02
N GLN A 149 11.45 0.28 2.91
CA GLN A 149 10.39 1.28 2.89
C GLN A 149 9.31 0.92 1.88
N LEU A 150 8.08 1.29 2.21
CA LEU A 150 6.94 1.21 1.31
C LEU A 150 6.46 2.63 1.02
N ARG A 151 6.38 2.98 -0.26
CA ARG A 151 5.85 4.23 -0.77
C ARG A 151 4.47 3.98 -1.39
N VAL A 152 3.50 4.84 -1.09
CA VAL A 152 2.15 4.77 -1.63
C VAL A 152 1.73 6.14 -2.13
N TYR A 153 1.30 6.24 -3.39
CA TYR A 153 0.84 7.50 -3.98
C TYR A 153 -0.11 7.27 -5.16
N ALA A 154 -0.93 8.26 -5.49
CA ALA A 154 -1.73 8.20 -6.71
C ALA A 154 -0.84 8.55 -7.91
N LYS A 155 -0.68 7.60 -8.84
CA LYS A 155 0.12 7.80 -10.05
C LYS A 155 -0.66 8.61 -11.09
N THR A 156 -1.97 8.42 -11.15
CA THR A 156 -2.90 9.13 -12.03
C THR A 156 -4.25 9.30 -11.34
N ASN A 157 -5.22 9.94 -12.01
CA ASN A 157 -6.61 10.03 -11.56
C ASN A 157 -7.36 8.68 -11.55
N ARG A 158 -6.72 7.59 -12.00
CA ARG A 158 -7.27 6.23 -11.97
C ARG A 158 -6.37 5.20 -11.30
N ARG A 159 -5.11 5.52 -11.01
CA ARG A 159 -4.13 4.51 -10.58
C ARG A 159 -3.45 4.88 -9.28
N ILE A 160 -3.29 3.89 -8.41
CA ILE A 160 -2.53 3.94 -7.17
C ILE A 160 -1.30 3.08 -7.34
N ARG A 161 -0.15 3.55 -6.87
CA ARG A 161 1.10 2.79 -6.90
C ARG A 161 1.62 2.53 -5.49
N PHE A 162 2.02 1.29 -5.27
CA PHE A 162 2.78 0.84 -4.11
C PHE A 162 4.21 0.53 -4.57
N GLU A 163 5.22 1.07 -3.91
CA GLU A 163 6.64 0.83 -4.22
C GLU A 163 7.35 0.33 -2.96
N VAL A 164 7.89 -0.88 -3.01
CA VAL A 164 8.76 -1.42 -1.95
C VAL A 164 10.21 -1.21 -2.38
N GLU A 165 10.96 -0.50 -1.56
CA GLU A 165 12.35 -0.15 -1.83
C GLU A 165 13.28 -0.79 -0.79
N PHE A 166 14.37 -1.34 -1.30
CA PHE A 166 15.51 -1.85 -0.56
C PHE A 166 16.72 -0.96 -0.86
N PRO A 167 17.12 -0.07 0.08
CA PRO A 167 18.30 0.74 -0.08
C PRO A 167 19.58 -0.10 -0.05
N SER A 168 20.66 0.49 -0.56
CA SER A 168 21.98 -0.10 -0.66
C SER A 168 22.47 -0.70 0.67
N GLY A 169 23.02 -1.90 0.56
CA GLY A 169 23.45 -2.69 1.71
C GLY A 169 22.30 -3.17 2.59
N TYR A 170 21.08 -3.25 2.07
CA TYR A 170 20.01 -4.04 2.67
C TYR A 170 20.50 -5.47 2.94
N ARG A 171 20.09 -6.05 4.07
CA ARG A 171 20.37 -7.43 4.42
C ARG A 171 19.15 -8.06 5.06
N SER A 172 18.81 -9.26 4.63
CA SER A 172 17.77 -10.12 5.19
C SER A 172 18.32 -11.54 5.38
N THR A 173 17.48 -12.45 5.89
CA THR A 173 17.82 -13.87 5.97
C THR A 173 18.04 -14.48 4.58
N ALA A 174 17.36 -13.98 3.56
CA ALA A 174 17.46 -14.43 2.17
C ALA A 174 18.51 -13.65 1.35
N HIS A 175 18.98 -12.51 1.85
CA HIS A 175 19.89 -11.61 1.14
C HIS A 175 21.00 -11.09 2.06
N THR A 176 22.19 -11.70 2.02
CA THR A 176 23.26 -11.44 3.00
C THR A 176 24.41 -10.56 2.48
N ARG A 177 24.52 -10.39 1.16
CA ARG A 177 25.62 -9.69 0.46
C ARG A 177 25.07 -8.77 -0.63
N SER A 178 25.81 -7.71 -0.95
CA SER A 178 25.46 -6.70 -1.98
C SER A 178 26.39 -6.70 -3.19
N THR A 179 27.43 -7.56 -3.18
CA THR A 179 28.39 -7.72 -4.27
C THR A 179 28.39 -9.18 -4.71
N TYR A 180 28.45 -9.42 -6.02
CA TYR A 180 28.38 -10.74 -6.64
C TYR A 180 29.47 -10.88 -7.70
N ASN A 181 30.04 -12.08 -7.80
CA ASN A 181 31.12 -12.37 -8.74
C ASN A 181 30.60 -12.86 -10.11
N SER A 182 29.28 -12.97 -10.27
CA SER A 182 28.65 -13.39 -11.52
C SER A 182 27.29 -12.72 -11.69
N PHE A 183 26.89 -12.50 -12.94
CA PHE A 183 25.56 -11.99 -13.26
C PHE A 183 24.45 -12.95 -12.80
N ALA A 184 24.68 -14.26 -12.87
CA ALA A 184 23.72 -15.26 -12.42
C ALA A 184 23.41 -15.13 -10.92
N ASP A 185 24.43 -14.92 -10.09
CA ASP A 185 24.27 -14.69 -8.65
C ASP A 185 23.54 -13.38 -8.36
N PHE A 186 23.90 -12.31 -9.08
CA PHE A 186 23.22 -11.01 -8.98
C PHE A 186 21.72 -11.14 -9.32
N ARG A 187 21.41 -11.79 -10.45
CA ARG A 187 20.05 -12.05 -10.91
C ARG A 187 19.23 -12.84 -9.90
N ASN A 188 19.78 -13.95 -9.38
CA ASN A 188 19.12 -14.76 -8.35
C ASN A 188 18.83 -13.95 -7.09
N ALA A 189 19.75 -13.07 -6.69
CA ALA A 189 19.55 -12.19 -5.54
C ALA A 189 18.43 -11.16 -5.79
N SER A 190 18.36 -10.57 -6.97
CA SER A 190 17.26 -9.67 -7.36
C SER A 190 15.90 -10.38 -7.38
N SER A 191 15.82 -11.61 -7.91
CA SER A 191 14.57 -12.40 -7.89
C SER A 191 14.13 -12.74 -6.46
N ASN A 192 15.07 -13.03 -5.55
CA ASN A 192 14.74 -13.24 -4.13
C ASN A 192 14.20 -11.97 -3.47
N LEU A 193 14.78 -10.80 -3.78
CA LEU A 193 14.27 -9.52 -3.29
C LEU A 193 12.87 -9.20 -3.84
N ALA A 194 12.57 -9.60 -5.09
CA ALA A 194 11.24 -9.46 -5.67
C ALA A 194 10.18 -10.26 -4.88
N ARG A 195 10.50 -11.50 -4.47
CA ARG A 195 9.65 -12.32 -3.59
C ARG A 195 9.45 -11.65 -2.23
N GLU A 196 10.55 -11.21 -1.61
CA GLU A 196 10.49 -10.54 -0.31
C GLU A 196 9.67 -9.24 -0.38
N ALA A 197 9.74 -8.51 -1.49
CA ALA A 197 8.95 -7.31 -1.74
C ALA A 197 7.45 -7.63 -1.80
N ALA A 198 7.07 -8.67 -2.56
CA ALA A 198 5.69 -9.13 -2.67
C ALA A 198 5.14 -9.58 -1.31
N ASP A 199 5.88 -10.42 -0.57
CA ASP A 199 5.51 -10.84 0.79
C ASP A 199 5.33 -9.66 1.74
N THR A 200 6.20 -8.65 1.61
CA THR A 200 6.12 -7.42 2.40
C THR A 200 4.83 -6.66 2.09
N LEU A 201 4.53 -6.46 0.80
CA LEU A 201 3.32 -5.74 0.39
C LEU A 201 2.06 -6.51 0.80
N ASN A 202 2.01 -7.83 0.60
CA ASN A 202 0.92 -8.70 1.04
C ASN A 202 0.60 -8.49 2.53
N LYS A 203 1.62 -8.56 3.40
CA LYS A 203 1.44 -8.35 4.85
C LYS A 203 0.92 -6.95 5.17
N VAL A 204 1.42 -5.93 4.49
CA VAL A 204 0.94 -4.57 4.72
C VAL A 204 -0.52 -4.45 4.30
N LEU A 205 -0.87 -4.97 3.13
CA LEU A 205 -2.21 -4.89 2.61
C LEU A 205 -3.20 -5.73 3.43
N GLU A 206 -2.85 -6.94 3.86
CA GLU A 206 -3.66 -7.77 4.77
C GLU A 206 -4.02 -7.00 6.05
N ASN A 207 -3.02 -6.30 6.62
CA ASN A 207 -3.25 -5.44 7.77
C ASN A 207 -4.14 -4.25 7.43
N LEU A 208 -4.00 -3.64 6.24
CA LEU A 208 -4.79 -2.47 5.82
C LEU A 208 -6.24 -2.83 5.44
N TRP A 209 -6.48 -3.96 4.76
CA TRP A 209 -7.81 -4.42 4.35
C TRP A 209 -8.75 -4.57 5.53
N GLY A 210 -8.23 -5.05 6.67
CA GLY A 210 -8.98 -5.10 7.93
C GLY A 210 -9.46 -3.74 8.47
N TRP A 211 -9.03 -2.63 7.88
CA TRP A 211 -9.46 -1.27 8.21
C TRP A 211 -10.16 -0.55 7.06
N VAL A 212 -9.94 -0.92 5.79
CA VAL A 212 -10.36 -0.14 4.62
C VAL A 212 -11.75 -0.53 4.11
N GLU A 213 -12.11 -1.81 4.13
CA GLU A 213 -13.45 -2.23 3.68
C GLU A 213 -14.47 -2.24 4.83
N PRO A 214 -15.71 -1.77 4.59
CA PRO A 214 -16.83 -2.14 5.44
C PRO A 214 -17.10 -3.63 5.22
N HIS A 215 -16.83 -4.45 6.23
CA HIS A 215 -17.26 -5.84 6.20
C HIS A 215 -18.80 -5.86 6.21
N GLU A 216 -19.46 -6.85 5.58
CA GLU A 216 -20.93 -7.00 5.65
C GLU A 216 -21.47 -7.10 7.11
N LEU A 217 -20.56 -7.37 8.06
CA LEU A 217 -20.82 -7.42 9.49
C LEU A 217 -20.59 -6.09 10.22
N ASP A 218 -20.03 -5.09 9.56
CA ASP A 218 -19.74 -3.78 10.14
C ASP A 218 -21.03 -2.99 10.31
N ALA A 219 -21.14 -2.31 11.45
CA ALA A 219 -22.29 -1.48 11.71
C ALA A 219 -22.30 -0.24 10.82
N THR A 220 -23.51 0.18 10.44
CA THR A 220 -23.80 1.46 9.81
C THR A 220 -23.71 2.62 10.83
N PRO A 221 -23.53 3.86 10.36
CA PRO A 221 -23.53 5.05 11.22
C PRO A 221 -24.84 5.17 12.02
N GLU A 222 -25.96 4.81 11.41
CA GLU A 222 -27.28 4.78 12.02
C GLU A 222 -27.36 3.73 13.13
N GLU A 223 -26.83 2.52 12.91
CA GLU A 223 -26.76 1.48 13.95
C GLU A 223 -25.89 1.91 15.13
N LEU A 224 -24.76 2.59 14.90
CA LEU A 224 -23.94 3.15 15.98
C LEU A 224 -24.70 4.23 16.77
N ARG A 225 -25.37 5.15 16.07
CA ARG A 225 -26.19 6.19 16.72
C ARG A 225 -27.33 5.55 17.53
N ALA A 226 -28.03 4.57 16.94
CA ALA A 226 -29.10 3.85 17.60
C ALA A 226 -28.60 3.11 18.84
N ALA A 227 -27.45 2.44 18.78
CA ALA A 227 -26.86 1.75 19.92
C ALA A 227 -26.48 2.72 21.06
N ILE A 228 -25.92 3.90 20.72
CA ILE A 228 -25.58 4.93 21.71
C ILE A 228 -26.84 5.51 22.34
N VAL A 229 -27.86 5.83 21.55
CA VAL A 229 -29.14 6.35 22.03
C VAL A 229 -29.85 5.31 22.91
N ALA A 230 -29.90 4.04 22.49
CA ALA A 230 -30.52 2.97 23.27
C ALA A 230 -29.81 2.71 24.61
N ALA A 231 -28.49 2.93 24.68
CA ALA A 231 -27.74 2.79 25.92
C ALA A 231 -27.79 4.05 26.81
N SER A 232 -28.27 5.18 26.31
CA SER A 232 -28.32 6.44 27.02
C SER A 232 -29.72 6.76 27.51
N ASN A 233 -29.83 7.18 28.77
CA ASN A 233 -31.11 7.65 29.32
C ASN A 233 -31.32 9.16 29.08
N ASP A 234 -30.31 9.85 28.55
CA ASP A 234 -30.30 11.30 28.36
C ASP A 234 -29.81 11.63 26.94
N PRO A 235 -30.63 12.30 26.11
CA PRO A 235 -30.23 12.74 24.78
C PRO A 235 -28.93 13.58 24.74
N PHE A 236 -28.65 14.36 25.79
CA PHE A 236 -27.42 15.16 25.88
C PHE A 236 -26.18 14.28 26.03
N ILE A 237 -26.27 13.21 26.84
CA ILE A 237 -25.20 12.22 26.98
C ILE A 237 -24.97 11.50 25.64
N ALA A 238 -26.03 11.03 24.98
CA ALA A 238 -25.91 10.37 23.68
C ALA A 238 -25.21 11.27 22.64
N THR A 239 -25.64 12.54 22.55
CA THR A 239 -25.07 13.54 21.64
C THR A 239 -23.59 13.79 21.94
N THR A 240 -23.24 13.92 23.22
CA THR A 240 -21.86 14.13 23.67
C THR A 240 -20.97 12.94 23.31
N LEU A 241 -21.45 11.71 23.49
CA LEU A 241 -20.70 10.51 23.11
C LEU A 241 -20.49 10.41 21.60
N ILE A 242 -21.53 10.67 20.81
CA ILE A 242 -21.44 10.71 19.33
C ILE A 242 -20.41 11.77 18.91
N HIS A 243 -20.48 12.98 19.48
CA HIS A 243 -19.54 14.06 19.18
C HIS A 243 -18.09 13.67 19.53
N ASN A 244 -17.87 13.09 20.72
CA ASN A 244 -16.54 12.67 21.15
C ASN A 244 -15.96 11.57 20.25
N LEU A 245 -16.80 10.60 19.84
CA LEU A 245 -16.39 9.53 18.93
C LEU A 245 -16.11 10.04 17.50
N ALA A 246 -16.88 11.02 17.02
CA ALA A 246 -16.68 11.64 15.72
C ALA A 246 -15.41 12.51 15.69
N ARG A 247 -15.20 13.33 16.72
CA ARG A 247 -14.13 14.33 16.78
C ARG A 247 -12.80 13.79 17.30
N TRP A 248 -12.85 12.99 18.37
CA TRP A 248 -11.67 12.56 19.12
C TRP A 248 -11.38 11.07 18.98
N GLU A 249 -12.26 10.33 18.29
CA GLU A 249 -12.17 8.88 18.06
C GLU A 249 -12.22 8.02 19.34
N ARG A 250 -12.43 8.65 20.50
CA ARG A 250 -12.36 8.02 21.81
C ARG A 250 -13.23 8.76 22.81
N ILE A 251 -13.53 8.08 23.91
CA ILE A 251 -14.17 8.64 25.10
C ILE A 251 -13.21 8.44 26.27
N ALA A 252 -12.78 9.52 26.90
CA ALA A 252 -11.97 9.47 28.12
C ALA A 252 -12.88 9.83 29.29
N LEU A 253 -12.93 8.98 30.32
CA LEU A 253 -13.74 9.20 31.51
C LEU A 253 -12.90 9.72 32.67
N SER A 254 -13.40 10.74 33.36
CA SER A 254 -12.85 11.19 34.64
C SER A 254 -13.63 10.64 35.85
N PRO A 255 -13.05 10.69 37.07
CA PRO A 255 -13.80 10.49 38.32
C PRO A 255 -15.06 11.37 38.37
N GLY A 256 -16.23 10.76 38.57
CA GLY A 256 -17.52 11.47 38.67
C GLY A 256 -18.17 11.88 37.34
N ASP A 257 -17.60 11.48 36.20
CA ASP A 257 -18.12 11.84 34.88
C ASP A 257 -19.56 11.29 34.65
N PRO A 258 -20.55 12.14 34.29
CA PRO A 258 -21.93 11.72 34.05
C PRO A 258 -22.07 10.72 32.88
N LEU A 259 -21.08 10.63 31.99
CA LEU A 259 -21.09 9.68 30.88
C LEU A 259 -20.86 8.22 31.32
N ARG A 260 -20.37 8.01 32.54
CA ARG A 260 -19.83 6.73 33.03
C ARG A 260 -20.80 5.57 32.91
N ASP A 261 -22.05 5.73 33.33
CA ASP A 261 -23.01 4.63 33.34
C ASP A 261 -23.40 4.21 31.91
N THR A 262 -23.54 5.18 31.02
CA THR A 262 -23.83 4.92 29.59
C THR A 262 -22.63 4.24 28.91
N VAL A 263 -21.40 4.72 29.16
CA VAL A 263 -20.19 4.10 28.63
C VAL A 263 -20.03 2.66 29.14
N ARG A 264 -20.34 2.41 30.42
CA ARG A 264 -20.31 1.07 30.98
C ARG A 264 -21.29 0.15 30.25
N ARG A 265 -22.54 0.57 30.05
CA ARG A 265 -23.54 -0.20 29.29
C ARG A 265 -23.08 -0.49 27.86
N LEU A 266 -22.48 0.49 27.18
CA LEU A 266 -21.93 0.31 25.83
C LEU A 266 -20.70 -0.61 25.80
N ALA A 267 -19.95 -0.70 26.89
CA ALA A 267 -18.76 -1.55 27.00
C ALA A 267 -19.08 -2.98 27.48
N THR A 268 -20.24 -3.21 28.09
CA THR A 268 -20.63 -4.49 28.68
C THR A 268 -21.82 -5.10 27.96
N GLY A 269 -21.66 -6.32 27.41
CA GLY A 269 -22.77 -7.05 26.78
C GLY A 269 -22.30 -7.97 25.66
N LYS A 270 -23.23 -8.77 25.11
CA LYS A 270 -22.95 -9.66 23.97
C LYS A 270 -22.63 -8.89 22.68
N SER A 271 -23.09 -7.65 22.57
CA SER A 271 -22.87 -6.75 21.43
C SER A 271 -22.21 -5.45 21.89
N ALA A 272 -21.10 -5.55 22.63
CA ALA A 272 -20.38 -4.39 23.13
C ALA A 272 -19.96 -3.46 21.98
N VAL A 273 -20.35 -2.19 22.11
CA VAL A 273 -20.03 -1.10 21.17
C VAL A 273 -18.66 -0.53 21.49
N LEU A 274 -18.30 -0.46 22.77
CA LEU A 274 -17.03 0.10 23.25
C LEU A 274 -16.12 -0.98 23.84
N ARG A 275 -14.82 -0.73 23.78
CA ARG A 275 -13.78 -1.48 24.47
C ARG A 275 -12.77 -0.52 25.09
N THR A 276 -12.10 -0.94 26.14
CA THR A 276 -10.99 -0.17 26.73
C THR A 276 -9.70 -0.33 25.92
N LEU A 277 -8.84 0.69 25.95
CA LEU A 277 -7.48 0.57 25.44
C LEU A 277 -6.62 -0.22 26.44
N LYS A 278 -5.72 -1.07 25.92
CA LYS A 278 -4.80 -1.86 26.77
C LYS A 278 -3.86 -0.98 27.59
N SER A 279 -3.48 0.17 27.04
CA SER A 279 -2.56 1.13 27.68
C SER A 279 -3.23 2.01 28.74
N ASP A 280 -4.55 2.21 28.67
CA ASP A 280 -5.28 3.08 29.58
C ASP A 280 -6.74 2.62 29.72
N ARG A 281 -7.10 2.17 30.93
CA ARG A 281 -8.45 1.66 31.23
C ARG A 281 -9.51 2.75 31.36
N SER A 282 -9.11 4.03 31.43
CA SER A 282 -10.03 5.16 31.45
C SER A 282 -10.47 5.62 30.04
N ILE A 283 -9.79 5.12 28.99
CA ILE A 283 -10.06 5.45 27.60
C ILE A 283 -10.80 4.31 26.92
N TYR A 284 -11.94 4.66 26.33
CA TYR A 284 -12.82 3.79 25.58
C TYR A 284 -12.80 4.16 24.10
N VAL A 285 -12.72 3.15 23.26
CA VAL A 285 -12.81 3.24 21.80
C VAL A 285 -13.86 2.28 21.30
N VAL A 286 -14.38 2.50 20.10
CA VAL A 286 -15.34 1.57 19.51
C VAL A 286 -14.71 0.19 19.27
N THR A 287 -15.53 -0.87 19.33
CA THR A 287 -15.13 -2.21 18.93
C THR A 287 -14.95 -2.25 17.41
N ARG A 288 -14.23 -3.28 16.91
CA ARG A 288 -13.89 -3.39 15.48
C ARG A 288 -15.12 -3.26 14.57
N ARG A 289 -16.24 -3.89 14.94
CA ARG A 289 -17.53 -3.84 14.24
C ARG A 289 -18.05 -2.42 14.00
N TYR A 290 -17.80 -1.47 14.92
CA TYR A 290 -18.35 -0.12 14.86
C TYR A 290 -17.33 0.93 14.38
N GLU A 291 -16.10 0.54 14.02
CA GLU A 291 -15.08 1.48 13.53
C GLU A 291 -15.44 2.12 12.20
N TYR A 292 -16.10 1.38 11.29
CA TYR A 292 -16.60 1.97 10.05
C TYR A 292 -17.68 3.02 10.34
N ALA A 293 -18.72 2.67 11.08
CA ALA A 293 -19.78 3.59 11.51
C ALA A 293 -19.22 4.88 12.13
N ARG A 294 -18.28 4.75 13.06
CA ARG A 294 -17.64 5.88 13.75
C ARG A 294 -17.00 6.85 12.77
N ARG A 295 -16.27 6.36 11.76
CA ARG A 295 -15.58 7.17 10.75
C ARG A 295 -16.53 8.03 9.93
N GLN A 296 -17.74 7.54 9.68
CA GLN A 296 -18.74 8.27 8.90
C GLN A 296 -19.53 9.28 9.75
N LEU A 297 -19.45 9.24 11.09
CA LEU A 297 -20.20 10.15 11.96
C LEU A 297 -19.88 11.63 11.71
N GLY A 298 -18.65 11.95 11.29
CA GLY A 298 -18.17 13.32 11.05
C GLY A 298 -18.26 13.80 9.60
N ARG A 299 -18.90 13.02 8.69
CA ARG A 299 -19.00 13.36 7.26
C ARG A 299 -20.34 13.99 6.85
N VAL A 300 -21.16 14.39 7.84
CA VAL A 300 -22.44 15.09 7.64
C VAL A 300 -22.28 16.56 8.00
#